data_AF-G2E325-F1
#
_entry.id   AF-G2E325-F1
#
_cell.length_a   1.000
_cell.length_b   1.000
_cell.length_c   1.000
_cell.angle_alpha   90.00
_cell.angle_beta   90.00
_cell.angle_gamma   90.00
#
_symmetry.space_group_name_H-M   'P 1'
#
loop_
_entity.id
_entity.type
_entity.pdbx_description
1 polymer ?
#
loop_
_entity_poly.entity_id
_entity_poly.type
_entity_poly.pdbx_seq_one_letter_code
_entity_poly.pdbx_strand_id
1 'polypeptide(L)'
;MFESIAFGIVNTLERMDSTTVTGLFTLVMAGLFVIALAAIARRRAVAFYQSTPTLLTTIGILGTFLGIAIGLLDFDSSRIEYSIPLLLNGLKLAFTTSIIGILLSASLRLILSLRRDDRTASQQSAPADSETEAEAPDQLLGLLQQQSRLAEAQLISSQQLVERMGLLDERLVETLERHHREQLAAFSDFATQLSELGSRQLIAALESVIHDFNTNLGEQFGENFRRLDGAVEKLLVWQDQYKDHMDALGRQLDRATEGVAQSESSLQALTQQARQISSHMADQETAMQGLRRETLELESVLGSIADLRERAQEAFPAIDTRLKTMLESIEGAVLTALNAQQRLNQLSGEARHHTEPHLDLVGRARA
;
A
#
# COMPACT_ATOMS: atom_id res chain seq x y z
N MET A 1 34.11 -23.14 -19.56
CA MET A 1 34.73 -21.81 -19.75
C MET A 1 33.73 -20.78 -20.28
N PHE A 2 32.96 -21.12 -21.34
CA PHE A 2 31.92 -20.23 -21.89
C PHE A 2 30.77 -19.90 -20.93
N GLU A 3 30.29 -20.86 -20.13
CA GLU A 3 29.22 -20.58 -19.14
C GLU A 3 29.68 -19.64 -18.02
N SER A 4 30.95 -19.71 -17.61
CA SER A 4 31.51 -18.82 -16.59
C SER A 4 31.65 -17.38 -17.10
N ILE A 5 31.98 -17.21 -18.39
CA ILE A 5 32.03 -15.90 -19.05
C ILE A 5 30.61 -15.36 -19.25
N ALA A 6 29.66 -16.19 -19.68
CA ALA A 6 28.26 -15.80 -19.85
C ALA A 6 27.64 -15.35 -18.51
N PHE A 7 27.84 -16.13 -17.45
CA PHE A 7 27.36 -15.78 -16.11
C PHE A 7 28.04 -14.51 -15.56
N GLY A 8 29.34 -14.34 -15.81
CA GLY A 8 30.06 -13.12 -15.45
C GLY A 8 29.53 -11.88 -16.18
N ILE A 9 29.21 -12.01 -17.47
CA ILE A 9 28.62 -10.93 -18.28
C ILE A 9 27.22 -10.59 -17.77
N VAL A 10 26.37 -11.59 -17.53
CA VAL A 10 24.99 -11.37 -17.04
C VAL A 10 24.99 -10.69 -15.67
N ASN A 11 25.77 -11.17 -14.70
CA ASN A 11 25.86 -10.56 -13.36
C ASN A 11 26.50 -9.15 -13.37
N THR A 12 27.31 -8.84 -14.39
CA THR A 12 27.84 -7.48 -14.58
C THR A 12 26.78 -6.56 -15.19
N LEU A 13 25.95 -7.07 -16.12
CA LEU A 13 24.87 -6.33 -16.74
C LEU A 13 23.71 -6.04 -15.78
N GLU A 14 23.38 -6.99 -14.91
CA GLU A 14 22.32 -6.87 -13.89
C GLU A 14 22.63 -5.80 -12.82
N ARG A 15 23.92 -5.44 -12.65
CA ARG A 15 24.37 -4.42 -11.68
C ARG A 15 24.47 -3.01 -12.28
N MET A 16 24.35 -2.86 -13.59
CA MET A 16 24.55 -1.57 -14.26
C MET A 16 23.22 -0.93 -14.62
N ASP A 17 22.93 0.23 -14.02
CA ASP A 17 21.77 1.03 -14.39
C ASP A 17 21.88 1.49 -15.86
N SER A 18 20.74 1.49 -16.56
CA SER A 18 20.61 1.84 -17.99
C SER A 18 21.24 3.22 -18.28
N THR A 19 21.10 4.18 -17.36
CA THR A 19 21.68 5.51 -17.51
C THR A 19 23.22 5.49 -17.54
N THR A 20 23.84 4.63 -16.74
CA THR A 20 25.30 4.52 -16.61
C THR A 20 25.92 3.88 -17.85
N VAL A 21 25.28 2.83 -18.38
CA VAL A 21 25.72 2.17 -19.62
C VAL A 21 25.64 3.14 -20.81
N THR A 22 24.54 3.90 -20.92
CA THR A 22 24.38 4.92 -21.97
C THR A 22 25.47 5.99 -21.91
N GLY A 23 25.77 6.47 -20.69
CA GLY A 23 26.81 7.47 -20.45
C GLY A 23 28.19 7.00 -20.87
N LEU A 24 28.55 5.75 -20.53
CA LEU A 24 29.84 5.15 -20.90
C LEU A 24 30.00 5.02 -22.42
N PHE A 25 29.00 4.47 -23.12
CA PHE A 25 29.04 4.33 -24.58
C PHE A 25 29.12 5.69 -25.28
N THR A 26 28.36 6.67 -24.80
CA THR A 26 28.39 8.03 -25.33
C THR A 26 29.76 8.68 -25.15
N LEU A 27 30.38 8.51 -23.97
CA LEU A 27 31.72 9.02 -23.68
C LEU A 27 32.79 8.38 -24.56
N VAL A 28 32.73 7.06 -24.75
CA VAL A 28 33.65 6.33 -25.64
C VAL A 28 33.50 6.81 -27.09
N MET A 29 32.27 6.99 -27.58
CA MET A 29 32.02 7.49 -28.93
C MET A 29 32.47 8.94 -29.10
N ALA A 30 32.19 9.82 -28.14
CA ALA A 30 32.68 11.19 -28.15
C ALA A 30 34.21 11.24 -28.13
N GLY A 31 34.86 10.40 -27.32
CA GLY A 31 36.33 10.27 -27.27
C GLY A 31 36.91 9.84 -28.61
N LEU A 32 36.37 8.80 -29.23
CA LEU A 32 36.77 8.34 -30.56
C LEU A 32 36.60 9.43 -31.63
N PHE A 33 35.49 10.18 -31.58
CA PHE A 33 35.22 11.29 -32.48
C PHE A 33 36.26 12.41 -32.31
N VAL A 34 36.58 12.82 -31.08
CA VAL A 34 37.59 13.86 -30.81
C VAL A 34 38.99 13.41 -31.22
N ILE A 35 39.37 12.15 -30.96
CA ILE A 35 40.66 11.59 -31.40
C ILE A 35 40.76 11.59 -32.92
N ALA A 36 39.69 11.22 -33.61
CA ALA A 36 39.67 11.27 -35.08
C ALA A 36 39.77 12.70 -35.61
N LEU A 37 39.10 13.67 -34.97
CA LEU A 37 39.24 15.10 -35.31
C LEU A 37 40.67 15.61 -35.08
N ALA A 38 41.31 15.22 -33.98
CA ALA A 38 42.71 15.54 -33.70
C ALA A 38 43.68 14.88 -34.69
N ALA A 39 43.43 13.64 -35.12
CA ALA A 39 44.20 12.94 -36.14
C ALA A 39 44.07 13.61 -37.53
N ILE A 40 42.85 14.06 -37.85
CA ILE A 40 42.52 14.85 -39.05
C ILE A 40 43.23 16.22 -39.03
N ALA A 41 43.34 16.87 -37.86
CA ALA A 41 44.05 18.14 -37.70
C ALA A 41 45.59 17.97 -37.78
N ARG A 42 46.13 16.92 -37.14
CA ARG A 42 47.58 16.60 -37.14
C ARG A 42 48.07 15.89 -38.41
N ARG A 43 47.19 15.67 -39.39
CA ARG A 43 47.45 14.94 -40.66
C ARG A 43 48.16 13.58 -40.47
N ARG A 44 47.89 12.89 -39.35
CA ARG A 44 48.54 11.61 -39.00
C ARG A 44 47.47 10.52 -38.86
N ALA A 45 47.83 9.26 -39.13
CA ALA A 45 46.94 8.10 -39.07
C ALA A 45 45.72 8.16 -40.01
N VAL A 46 45.99 8.29 -41.32
CA VAL A 46 44.96 8.35 -42.39
C VAL A 46 43.97 7.18 -42.36
N ALA A 47 44.47 5.97 -42.11
CA ALA A 47 43.63 4.78 -42.00
C ALA A 47 42.67 4.82 -40.79
N PHE A 48 43.08 5.46 -39.69
CA PHE A 48 42.29 5.51 -38.46
C PHE A 48 41.06 6.38 -38.62
N TYR A 49 41.23 7.64 -39.02
CA TYR A 49 40.10 8.57 -39.14
C TYR A 49 39.15 8.20 -40.30
N GLN A 50 39.64 7.53 -41.36
CA GLN A 50 38.78 7.01 -42.43
C GLN A 50 37.91 5.84 -41.98
N SER A 51 38.39 5.05 -41.00
CA SER A 51 37.66 3.91 -40.43
C SER A 51 36.79 4.29 -39.23
N THR A 52 37.04 5.44 -38.59
CA THR A 52 36.27 5.91 -37.42
C THR A 52 34.76 6.01 -37.65
N PRO A 53 34.22 6.53 -38.77
CA PRO A 53 32.77 6.58 -38.97
C PRO A 53 32.12 5.20 -38.90
N THR A 54 32.77 4.20 -39.53
CA THR A 54 32.30 2.82 -39.49
C THR A 54 32.35 2.27 -38.07
N LEU A 55 33.45 2.49 -37.33
CA LEU A 55 33.56 2.07 -35.93
C LEU A 55 32.50 2.71 -35.03
N LEU A 56 32.20 3.99 -35.23
CA LEU A 56 31.20 4.72 -34.45
C LEU A 56 29.79 4.21 -34.71
N THR A 57 29.51 3.84 -35.97
CA THR A 57 28.25 3.20 -36.34
C THR A 57 28.16 1.80 -35.73
N THR A 58 29.23 1.00 -35.78
CA THR A 58 29.28 -0.34 -35.18
C THR A 58 29.15 -0.30 -33.65
N ILE A 59 29.76 0.67 -32.97
CA ILE A 59 29.61 0.87 -31.52
C ILE A 59 28.18 1.31 -31.17
N GLY A 60 27.54 2.15 -31.99
CA GLY A 60 26.13 2.51 -31.84
C GLY A 60 25.19 1.30 -32.00
N ILE A 61 25.45 0.45 -32.99
CA ILE A 61 24.71 -0.81 -33.20
C ILE A 61 24.92 -1.75 -32.00
N LEU A 62 26.14 -1.88 -31.50
CA LEU A 62 26.45 -2.68 -30.31
C LEU A 62 25.68 -2.17 -29.07
N GLY A 63 25.62 -0.86 -28.86
CA GLY A 63 24.82 -0.25 -27.80
C GLY A 63 23.32 -0.53 -27.93
N THR A 64 22.82 -0.65 -29.17
CA THR A 64 21.42 -1.02 -29.45
C THR A 64 21.12 -2.43 -28.97
N PHE A 65 21.97 -3.41 -29.34
CA PHE A 65 21.81 -4.79 -28.90
C PHE A 65 21.93 -4.93 -27.38
N LEU A 66 22.85 -4.17 -26.77
CA LEU A 66 23.04 -4.19 -25.33
C LEU A 66 21.83 -3.61 -24.57
N GLY A 67 21.24 -2.52 -25.07
CA GLY A 67 20.05 -1.91 -24.44
C GLY A 67 18.82 -2.80 -24.50
N ILE A 68 18.62 -3.49 -25.63
CA ILE A 68 17.55 -4.49 -25.75
C ILE A 68 17.81 -5.67 -24.80
N ALA A 69 19.05 -6.15 -24.71
CA ALA A 69 19.40 -7.23 -23.79
C ALA A 69 19.14 -6.85 -22.32
N ILE A 70 19.55 -5.66 -21.88
CA ILE A 70 19.27 -5.16 -20.53
C ILE A 70 17.76 -5.02 -20.28
N GLY A 71 17.01 -4.49 -21.25
CA GLY A 71 15.55 -4.36 -21.13
C GLY A 71 14.80 -5.70 -21.06
N LEU A 72 15.38 -6.78 -21.59
CA LEU A 72 14.80 -8.13 -21.56
C LEU A 72 15.25 -8.98 -20.37
N LEU A 73 16.38 -8.66 -19.72
CA LEU A 73 16.91 -9.43 -18.59
C LEU A 73 15.93 -9.51 -17.42
N ASP A 74 15.21 -8.42 -17.15
CA ASP A 74 14.26 -8.31 -16.04
C ASP A 74 12.78 -8.38 -16.50
N PHE A 75 12.53 -8.85 -17.72
CA PHE A 75 11.18 -8.97 -18.25
C PHE A 75 10.48 -10.22 -17.67
N ASP A 76 9.43 -9.99 -16.88
CA ASP A 76 8.60 -11.02 -16.26
C ASP A 76 7.24 -11.07 -16.97
N SER A 77 6.99 -12.17 -17.68
CA SER A 77 5.72 -12.39 -18.40
C SER A 77 4.51 -12.49 -17.46
N SER A 78 4.73 -12.73 -16.17
CA SER A 78 3.66 -12.82 -15.16
C SER A 78 3.30 -11.45 -14.57
N ARG A 79 4.15 -10.42 -14.73
CA ARG A 79 3.99 -9.07 -14.17
C ARG A 79 4.27 -7.98 -15.20
N ILE A 80 3.51 -8.01 -16.28
CA ILE A 80 3.65 -7.13 -17.43
C ILE A 80 3.63 -5.63 -17.05
N GLU A 81 2.79 -5.21 -16.10
CA GLU A 81 2.72 -3.81 -15.65
C GLU A 81 4.03 -3.27 -15.05
N TYR A 82 4.83 -4.14 -14.41
CA TYR A 82 6.14 -3.77 -13.87
C TYR A 82 7.25 -3.91 -14.93
N SER A 83 7.11 -4.86 -15.84
CA SER A 83 8.12 -5.16 -16.87
C SER A 83 8.07 -4.24 -18.09
N ILE A 84 6.93 -3.63 -18.43
CA ILE A 84 6.83 -2.67 -19.55
C ILE A 84 7.70 -1.42 -19.32
N PRO A 85 7.63 -0.72 -18.17
CA PRO A 85 8.48 0.45 -17.91
C PRO A 85 9.98 0.13 -18.00
N LEU A 86 10.39 -1.06 -17.58
CA LEU A 86 11.78 -1.51 -17.59
C LEU A 86 12.27 -1.82 -19.00
N LEU A 87 11.43 -2.50 -19.81
CA LEU A 87 11.68 -2.73 -21.22
C LEU A 87 11.80 -1.40 -21.99
N LEU A 88 10.94 -0.43 -21.69
CA LEU A 88 10.98 0.90 -22.30
C LEU A 88 12.27 1.66 -21.94
N ASN A 89 12.81 1.48 -20.74
CA ASN A 89 14.10 2.07 -20.35
C ASN A 89 15.29 1.42 -21.10
N GLY A 90 15.27 0.10 -21.32
CA GLY A 90 16.27 -0.59 -22.15
C GLY A 90 16.18 -0.18 -23.63
N LEU A 91 14.96 -0.05 -24.15
CA LEU A 91 14.71 0.44 -25.51
C LEU A 91 15.17 1.90 -25.69
N LYS A 92 14.92 2.77 -24.71
CA LYS A 92 15.39 4.16 -24.70
C LYS A 92 16.92 4.25 -24.78
N LEU A 93 17.63 3.37 -24.07
CA LEU A 93 19.09 3.23 -24.18
C LEU A 93 19.51 2.85 -25.60
N ALA A 94 18.87 1.82 -26.14
CA ALA A 94 19.19 1.28 -27.45
C ALA A 94 19.07 2.35 -28.54
N PHE A 95 17.97 3.11 -28.54
CA PHE A 95 17.77 4.21 -29.48
C PHE A 95 18.76 5.36 -29.28
N THR A 96 19.02 5.77 -28.04
CA THR A 96 19.90 6.93 -27.76
C THR A 96 21.33 6.67 -28.23
N THR A 97 21.88 5.49 -27.95
CA THR A 97 23.23 5.11 -28.38
C THR A 97 23.35 5.01 -29.90
N SER A 98 22.34 4.49 -30.59
CA SER A 98 22.30 4.40 -32.05
C SER A 98 22.26 5.77 -32.72
N ILE A 99 21.38 6.66 -32.24
CA ILE A 99 21.24 8.03 -32.78
C ILE A 99 22.56 8.77 -32.65
N ILE A 100 23.21 8.71 -31.50
CA ILE A 100 24.51 9.37 -31.27
C ILE A 100 25.59 8.80 -32.20
N GLY A 101 25.64 7.47 -32.37
CA GLY A 101 26.64 6.80 -33.21
C GLY A 101 26.49 7.14 -34.69
N ILE A 102 25.26 7.15 -35.19
CA ILE A 102 24.95 7.53 -36.57
C ILE A 102 25.22 9.02 -36.78
N LEU A 103 24.81 9.88 -35.86
CA LEU A 103 24.96 11.33 -35.99
C LEU A 103 26.43 11.75 -35.99
N LEU A 104 27.24 11.19 -35.09
CA LEU A 104 28.68 11.45 -35.08
C LEU A 104 29.38 10.83 -36.31
N SER A 105 28.95 9.66 -36.78
CA SER A 105 29.48 9.01 -37.99
C SER A 105 29.20 9.84 -39.24
N ALA A 106 27.96 10.29 -39.40
CA ALA A 106 27.54 11.15 -40.51
C ALA A 106 28.29 12.49 -40.50
N SER A 107 28.43 13.11 -39.32
CA SER A 107 29.20 14.34 -39.14
C SER A 107 30.66 14.15 -39.56
N LEU A 108 31.29 13.04 -39.17
CA LEU A 108 32.68 12.76 -39.53
C LEU A 108 32.84 12.44 -41.02
N ARG A 109 31.89 11.70 -41.63
CA ARG A 109 31.86 11.46 -43.09
C ARG A 109 31.74 12.76 -43.88
N LEU A 110 30.90 13.69 -43.43
CA LEU A 110 30.75 15.00 -44.05
C LEU A 110 32.06 15.79 -44.02
N ILE A 111 32.72 15.86 -42.86
CA ILE A 111 34.02 16.53 -42.71
C ILE A 111 35.10 15.89 -43.60
N LEU A 112 35.11 14.56 -43.72
CA LEU A 112 36.05 13.86 -44.60
C LEU A 112 35.77 14.08 -46.08
N SER A 113 34.49 14.14 -46.49
CA SER A 113 34.09 14.39 -47.87
C SER A 113 34.52 15.79 -48.32
N LEU A 114 34.28 16.81 -47.50
CA LEU A 114 34.66 18.21 -47.77
C LEU A 114 36.17 18.43 -47.92
N ARG A 115 37.02 17.55 -47.38
CA ARG A 115 38.50 17.65 -47.49
C ARG A 115 39.11 16.72 -48.53
N ARG A 116 38.32 15.87 -49.20
CA ARG A 116 38.83 14.88 -50.17
C ARG A 116 38.97 15.44 -51.60
N ASP A 117 38.31 16.55 -51.90
CA ASP A 117 38.34 17.21 -53.22
C ASP A 117 39.70 17.83 -53.60
N ASP A 118 40.63 18.01 -52.66
CA ASP A 118 41.94 18.64 -52.92
C ASP A 118 42.99 17.72 -53.59
N ARG A 119 42.67 16.46 -53.97
CA ARG A 119 43.70 15.44 -54.30
C ARG A 119 43.63 14.75 -55.66
N THR A 120 42.70 15.10 -56.54
CA THR A 120 42.52 14.40 -57.84
C THR A 120 42.91 15.20 -59.08
N ALA A 121 43.81 16.18 -58.95
CA ALA A 121 44.39 16.88 -60.09
C ALA A 121 45.91 16.80 -60.06
N SER A 122 46.51 15.73 -60.60
CA SER A 122 47.88 15.68 -61.17
C SER A 122 48.31 14.23 -61.44
N GLN A 123 48.17 13.77 -62.69
CA GLN A 123 49.15 12.96 -63.45
C GLN A 123 48.44 12.11 -64.51
N GLN A 124 48.45 12.56 -65.78
CA GLN A 124 48.90 11.76 -66.93
C GLN A 124 48.69 12.50 -68.25
N SER A 125 49.80 12.97 -68.86
CA SER A 125 50.05 13.33 -70.27
C SER A 125 51.50 13.86 -70.29
N ALA A 126 52.50 13.52 -71.11
CA ALA A 126 52.76 12.58 -72.21
C ALA A 126 54.31 12.34 -72.21
N PRO A 127 54.92 11.60 -73.15
CA PRO A 127 55.91 12.31 -73.98
C PRO A 127 55.94 11.85 -75.45
N ALA A 128 56.19 12.81 -76.35
CA ALA A 128 56.74 12.56 -77.69
C ALA A 128 57.78 13.65 -77.98
N ASP A 129 59.03 13.20 -78.00
CA ASP A 129 60.29 13.88 -78.26
C ASP A 129 60.43 14.22 -79.76
N SER A 130 60.67 15.51 -80.10
CA SER A 130 61.93 16.13 -80.60
C SER A 130 62.34 15.73 -82.03
N GLU A 131 62.35 16.71 -82.95
CA GLU A 131 63.53 17.41 -83.53
C GLU A 131 63.93 16.76 -84.89
N THR A 132 64.50 17.38 -85.92
CA THR A 132 64.77 18.76 -86.38
C THR A 132 65.41 18.63 -87.78
N GLU A 133 65.15 19.59 -88.67
CA GLU A 133 65.94 20.04 -89.87
C GLU A 133 66.32 19.02 -90.97
N ALA A 134 65.83 19.13 -92.22
CA ALA A 134 66.00 20.16 -93.27
C ALA A 134 67.24 19.95 -94.16
N GLU A 135 67.04 19.51 -95.41
CA GLU A 135 67.74 20.00 -96.61
C GLU A 135 67.15 19.38 -97.91
N ALA A 136 66.81 20.25 -98.89
CA ALA A 136 66.66 20.05 -100.35
C ALA A 136 65.33 20.59 -100.95
N PRO A 137 65.33 21.73 -101.67
CA PRO A 137 64.11 22.45 -102.09
C PRO A 137 63.30 21.81 -103.25
N ASP A 138 63.69 20.66 -103.80
CA ASP A 138 62.89 19.94 -104.81
C ASP A 138 61.94 18.89 -104.24
N GLN A 139 62.11 18.51 -102.96
CA GLN A 139 61.18 17.60 -102.28
C GLN A 139 59.91 18.30 -101.79
N LEU A 140 59.93 19.62 -101.56
CA LEU A 140 58.76 20.36 -101.07
C LEU A 140 57.59 20.38 -102.07
N LEU A 141 57.88 20.44 -103.38
CA LEU A 141 56.84 20.42 -104.41
C LEU A 141 56.22 19.02 -104.56
N GLY A 142 57.05 17.97 -104.48
CA GLY A 142 56.62 16.58 -104.46
C GLY A 142 55.86 16.22 -103.17
N LEU A 143 56.30 16.74 -102.02
CA LEU A 143 55.63 16.58 -100.73
C LEU A 143 54.33 17.38 -100.66
N LEU A 144 54.21 18.56 -101.28
CA LEU A 144 52.94 19.30 -101.40
C LEU A 144 51.94 18.59 -102.33
N GLN A 145 52.39 18.01 -103.44
CA GLN A 145 51.54 17.19 -104.31
C GLN A 145 51.14 15.86 -103.65
N GLN A 146 52.04 15.26 -102.88
CA GLN A 146 51.73 14.07 -102.10
C GLN A 146 50.80 14.41 -100.92
N GLN A 147 50.99 15.54 -100.25
CA GLN A 147 50.15 16.00 -99.15
C GLN A 147 48.76 16.42 -99.63
N SER A 148 48.62 17.03 -100.82
CA SER A 148 47.30 17.33 -101.40
C SER A 148 46.53 16.08 -101.81
N ARG A 149 47.20 15.08 -102.41
CA ARG A 149 46.59 13.76 -102.68
C ARG A 149 46.22 13.01 -101.40
N LEU A 150 47.07 13.09 -100.37
CA LEU A 150 46.77 12.54 -99.06
C LEU A 150 45.59 13.28 -98.40
N ALA A 151 45.54 14.61 -98.50
CA ALA A 151 44.44 15.42 -97.97
C ALA A 151 43.11 15.15 -98.69
N GLU A 152 43.11 14.97 -100.01
CA GLU A 152 41.92 14.55 -100.78
C GLU A 152 41.48 13.13 -100.39
N ALA A 153 42.41 12.18 -100.28
CA ALA A 153 42.11 10.83 -99.80
C ALA A 153 41.59 10.84 -98.35
N GLN A 154 42.10 11.75 -97.52
CA GLN A 154 41.69 11.93 -96.13
C GLN A 154 40.31 12.61 -96.02
N LEU A 155 39.96 13.51 -96.95
CA LEU A 155 38.62 14.10 -97.08
C LEU A 155 37.58 13.08 -97.52
N ILE A 156 37.89 12.24 -98.52
CA ILE A 156 36.99 11.18 -99.00
C ILE A 156 36.78 10.14 -97.90
N SER A 157 37.84 9.70 -97.22
CA SER A 157 37.71 8.78 -96.08
C SER A 157 36.98 9.42 -94.89
N SER A 158 37.17 10.72 -94.63
CA SER A 158 36.42 11.46 -93.61
C SER A 158 34.93 11.56 -93.93
N GLN A 159 34.56 11.84 -95.19
CA GLN A 159 33.16 11.87 -95.63
C GLN A 159 32.49 10.49 -95.51
N GLN A 160 33.20 9.43 -95.90
CA GLN A 160 32.72 8.05 -95.70
C GLN A 160 32.55 7.68 -94.22
N LEU A 161 33.37 8.24 -93.33
CA LEU A 161 33.29 7.99 -91.90
C LEU A 161 32.10 8.74 -91.28
N VAL A 162 31.82 9.96 -91.73
CA VAL A 162 30.62 10.73 -91.33
C VAL A 162 29.34 10.03 -91.79
N GLU A 163 29.30 9.50 -93.01
CA GLU A 163 28.15 8.74 -93.52
C GLU A 163 27.94 7.43 -92.74
N ARG A 164 29.02 6.71 -92.42
CA ARG A 164 28.97 5.52 -91.55
C ARG A 164 28.54 5.84 -90.13
N MET A 165 28.94 7.00 -89.58
CA MET A 165 28.48 7.47 -88.28
C MET A 165 26.99 7.81 -88.31
N GLY A 166 26.49 8.47 -89.37
CA GLY A 166 25.07 8.77 -89.54
C GLY A 166 24.20 7.51 -89.57
N LEU A 167 24.61 6.49 -90.33
CA LEU A 167 23.92 5.19 -90.38
C LEU A 167 23.99 4.42 -89.05
N LEU A 168 25.07 4.56 -88.29
CA LEU A 168 25.21 3.98 -86.95
C LEU A 168 24.29 4.66 -85.94
N ASP A 169 24.19 5.98 -85.99
CA ASP A 169 23.33 6.77 -85.12
C ASP A 169 21.85 6.44 -85.37
N GLU A 170 21.46 6.34 -86.64
CA GLU A 170 20.10 5.95 -87.03
C GLU A 170 19.75 4.53 -86.54
N ARG A 171 20.68 3.57 -86.67
CA ARG A 171 20.51 2.22 -86.12
C ARG A 171 20.46 2.18 -84.59
N LEU A 172 21.25 3.02 -83.91
CA LEU A 172 21.24 3.11 -82.45
C LEU A 172 19.91 3.67 -81.95
N VAL A 173 19.42 4.75 -82.56
CA VAL A 173 18.12 5.35 -82.25
C VAL A 173 17.01 4.33 -82.48
N GLU A 174 16.99 3.64 -83.63
CA GLU A 174 15.96 2.64 -83.92
C GLU A 174 16.00 1.47 -82.93
N THR A 175 17.20 1.02 -82.55
CA THR A 175 17.37 -0.08 -81.58
C THR A 175 16.98 0.35 -80.16
N LEU A 176 17.31 1.58 -79.76
CA LEU A 176 16.91 2.15 -78.47
C LEU A 176 15.40 2.33 -78.40
N GLU A 177 14.76 2.87 -79.44
CA GLU A 177 13.30 3.01 -79.48
C GLU A 177 12.59 1.66 -79.42
N ARG A 178 13.12 0.65 -80.13
CA ARG A 178 12.59 -0.71 -80.09
C ARG A 178 12.70 -1.29 -78.69
N HIS A 179 13.88 -1.21 -78.06
CA HIS A 179 14.08 -1.68 -76.70
C HIS A 179 13.22 -0.93 -75.68
N HIS A 180 13.08 0.38 -75.83
CA HIS A 180 12.25 1.20 -74.95
C HIS A 180 10.77 0.80 -75.05
N ARG A 181 10.27 0.57 -76.27
CA ARG A 181 8.90 0.07 -76.49
C ARG A 181 8.70 -1.32 -75.88
N GLU A 182 9.65 -2.24 -76.06
CA GLU A 182 9.59 -3.58 -75.46
C GLU A 182 9.60 -3.52 -73.92
N GLN A 183 10.45 -2.68 -73.33
CA GLN A 183 10.48 -2.48 -71.87
C GLN A 183 9.18 -1.88 -71.35
N LEU A 184 8.63 -0.86 -72.02
CA LEU A 184 7.35 -0.27 -71.63
C LEU A 184 6.20 -1.27 -71.72
N ALA A 185 6.18 -2.11 -72.75
CA ALA A 185 5.21 -3.20 -72.87
C ALA A 185 5.36 -4.20 -71.71
N ALA A 186 6.57 -4.65 -71.41
CA ALA A 186 6.83 -5.54 -70.28
C ALA A 186 6.47 -4.92 -68.92
N PHE A 187 6.72 -3.63 -68.72
CA PHE A 187 6.30 -2.91 -67.51
C PHE A 187 4.79 -2.80 -67.39
N SER A 188 4.09 -2.52 -68.49
CA SER A 188 2.62 -2.47 -68.52
C SER A 188 2.02 -3.83 -68.20
N ASP A 189 2.56 -4.90 -68.79
CA ASP A 189 2.12 -6.28 -68.51
C ASP A 189 2.38 -6.66 -67.06
N PHE A 190 3.55 -6.31 -66.52
CA PHE A 190 3.87 -6.53 -65.12
C PHE A 190 2.94 -5.73 -64.18
N ALA A 191 2.66 -4.46 -64.49
CA ALA A 191 1.74 -3.63 -63.69
C ALA A 191 0.32 -4.21 -63.70
N THR A 192 -0.13 -4.73 -64.85
CA THR A 192 -1.44 -5.38 -65.00
C THR A 192 -1.50 -6.66 -64.17
N GLN A 193 -0.51 -7.54 -64.29
CA GLN A 193 -0.42 -8.75 -63.48
C GLN A 193 -0.33 -8.44 -61.99
N LEU A 194 0.47 -7.44 -61.59
CA LEU A 194 0.62 -7.05 -60.18
C LEU A 194 -0.68 -6.46 -59.61
N SER A 195 -1.42 -5.70 -60.40
CA SER A 195 -2.75 -5.20 -60.01
C SER A 195 -3.75 -6.34 -59.83
N GLU A 196 -3.76 -7.30 -60.76
CA GLU A 196 -4.69 -8.43 -60.73
C GLU A 196 -4.37 -9.43 -59.61
N LEU A 197 -3.10 -9.82 -59.46
CA LEU A 197 -2.63 -10.69 -58.37
C LEU A 197 -2.77 -9.99 -57.02
N GLY A 198 -2.34 -8.73 -56.93
CA GLY A 198 -2.41 -7.95 -55.69
C GLY A 198 -3.84 -7.83 -55.19
N SER A 199 -4.79 -7.46 -56.06
CA SER A 199 -6.19 -7.32 -55.67
C SER A 199 -6.82 -8.67 -55.28
N ARG A 200 -6.63 -9.72 -56.07
CA ARG A 200 -7.20 -11.04 -55.78
C ARG A 200 -6.63 -11.65 -54.49
N GLN A 201 -5.31 -11.59 -54.31
CA GLN A 201 -4.66 -12.16 -53.13
C GLN A 201 -5.04 -11.40 -51.86
N LEU A 202 -5.18 -10.07 -51.94
CA LEU A 202 -5.54 -9.23 -50.81
C LEU A 202 -7.02 -9.41 -50.42
N ILE A 203 -7.91 -9.55 -51.40
CA ILE A 203 -9.32 -9.88 -51.15
C ILE A 203 -9.45 -11.27 -50.54
N ALA A 204 -8.75 -12.28 -51.07
CA ALA A 204 -8.77 -13.63 -50.53
C ALA A 204 -8.21 -13.69 -49.11
N ALA A 205 -7.11 -12.97 -48.83
CA ALA A 205 -6.56 -12.85 -47.48
C ALA A 205 -7.55 -12.15 -46.54
N LEU A 206 -8.19 -11.07 -46.99
CA LEU A 206 -9.19 -10.34 -46.19
C LEU A 206 -10.42 -11.21 -45.91
N GLU A 207 -10.91 -11.95 -46.89
CA GLU A 207 -12.04 -12.87 -46.76
C GLU A 207 -11.70 -14.01 -45.78
N SER A 208 -10.50 -14.59 -45.87
CA SER A 208 -10.01 -15.58 -44.90
C SER A 208 -9.94 -15.00 -43.48
N VAL A 209 -9.40 -13.80 -43.32
CA VAL A 209 -9.32 -13.14 -42.02
C VAL A 209 -10.71 -12.84 -41.45
N ILE A 210 -11.67 -12.43 -42.28
CA ILE A 210 -13.05 -12.21 -41.85
C ILE A 210 -13.70 -13.53 -41.44
N HIS A 211 -13.49 -14.60 -42.20
CA HIS A 211 -14.01 -15.92 -41.87
C HIS A 211 -13.42 -16.45 -40.55
N ASP A 212 -12.10 -16.36 -40.38
CA ASP A 212 -11.40 -16.78 -39.17
C ASP A 212 -11.77 -15.93 -37.96
N PHE A 213 -11.99 -14.63 -38.18
CA PHE A 213 -12.49 -13.71 -37.16
C PHE A 213 -13.92 -14.08 -36.73
N ASN A 214 -14.82 -14.33 -37.69
CA ASN A 214 -16.22 -14.65 -37.40
C ASN A 214 -16.35 -16.02 -36.71
N THR A 215 -15.53 -16.99 -37.11
CA THR A 215 -15.45 -18.31 -36.48
C THR A 215 -14.94 -18.20 -35.03
N ASN A 216 -13.82 -17.48 -34.82
CA ASN A 216 -13.32 -17.23 -33.47
C ASN A 216 -14.27 -16.39 -32.62
N LEU A 217 -15.04 -15.47 -33.21
CA LEU A 217 -16.08 -14.71 -32.51
C LEU A 217 -17.15 -15.65 -31.96
N GLY A 218 -17.68 -16.55 -32.80
CA GLY A 218 -18.69 -17.52 -32.39
C GLY A 218 -18.22 -18.44 -31.27
N GLU A 219 -17.01 -19.01 -31.40
CA GLU A 219 -16.50 -19.98 -30.44
C GLU A 219 -15.96 -19.34 -29.16
N GLN A 220 -15.01 -18.40 -29.28
CA GLN A 220 -14.33 -17.85 -28.11
C GLN A 220 -15.20 -16.86 -27.33
N PHE A 221 -16.00 -16.03 -28.01
CA PHE A 221 -16.92 -15.14 -27.29
C PHE A 221 -18.15 -15.89 -26.81
N GLY A 222 -18.66 -16.89 -27.54
CA GLY A 222 -19.76 -17.73 -27.06
C GLY A 222 -19.41 -18.47 -25.76
N GLU A 223 -18.23 -19.09 -25.69
CA GLU A 223 -17.69 -19.68 -24.46
C GLU A 223 -17.51 -18.65 -23.33
N ASN A 224 -16.93 -17.49 -23.64
CA ASN A 224 -16.73 -16.43 -22.64
C ASN A 224 -18.05 -15.87 -22.10
N PHE A 225 -19.06 -15.65 -22.95
CA PHE A 225 -20.37 -15.20 -22.50
C PHE A 225 -21.06 -16.26 -21.65
N ARG A 226 -20.92 -17.56 -21.97
CA ARG A 226 -21.46 -18.63 -21.14
C ARG A 226 -20.78 -18.72 -19.77
N ARG A 227 -19.46 -18.53 -19.72
CA ARG A 227 -18.71 -18.44 -18.45
C ARG A 227 -19.11 -17.21 -17.65
N LEU A 228 -19.30 -16.07 -18.32
CA LEU A 228 -19.74 -14.83 -17.71
C LEU A 228 -21.15 -14.99 -17.13
N ASP A 229 -22.07 -15.56 -17.89
CA ASP A 229 -23.45 -15.83 -17.46
C ASP A 229 -23.47 -16.72 -16.21
N GLY A 230 -22.72 -17.83 -16.22
CA GLY A 230 -22.59 -18.69 -15.04
C GLY A 230 -21.90 -18.02 -13.85
N ALA A 231 -21.00 -17.05 -14.07
CA ALA A 231 -20.42 -16.25 -12.99
C ALA A 231 -21.43 -15.26 -12.41
N VAL A 232 -22.25 -14.63 -13.26
CA VAL A 232 -23.33 -13.73 -12.85
C VAL A 232 -24.40 -14.49 -12.07
N GLU A 233 -24.79 -15.68 -12.53
CA GLU A 233 -25.74 -16.54 -11.80
C GLU A 233 -25.23 -16.89 -10.40
N LYS A 234 -23.96 -17.31 -10.28
CA LYS A 234 -23.34 -17.56 -8.96
C LYS A 234 -23.30 -16.30 -8.09
N LEU A 235 -23.13 -15.13 -8.69
CA LEU A 235 -23.14 -13.85 -7.97
C LEU A 235 -24.55 -13.52 -7.47
N LEU A 236 -25.59 -13.81 -8.24
CA LEU A 236 -26.98 -13.67 -7.81
C LEU A 236 -27.32 -14.64 -6.67
N VAL A 237 -26.91 -15.91 -6.76
CA VAL A 237 -27.06 -16.89 -5.67
C VAL A 237 -26.34 -16.42 -4.42
N TRP A 238 -25.11 -15.92 -4.55
CA TRP A 238 -24.36 -15.35 -3.43
C TRP A 238 -25.07 -14.13 -2.83
N GLN A 239 -25.64 -13.26 -3.66
CA GLN A 239 -26.38 -12.08 -3.20
C GLN A 239 -27.62 -12.46 -2.39
N ASP A 240 -28.37 -13.49 -2.82
CA ASP A 240 -29.54 -13.99 -2.10
C ASP A 240 -29.13 -14.59 -0.74
N GLN A 241 -28.09 -15.42 -0.72
CA GLN A 241 -27.52 -15.96 0.53
C GLN A 241 -26.99 -14.87 1.47
N TYR A 242 -26.38 -13.83 0.90
CA TYR A 242 -25.85 -12.70 1.67
C TYR A 242 -26.97 -11.90 2.33
N LYS A 243 -28.10 -11.72 1.64
CA LYS A 243 -29.29 -11.10 2.22
C LYS A 243 -29.80 -11.89 3.42
N ASP A 244 -29.94 -13.21 3.30
CA ASP A 244 -30.35 -14.07 4.42
C ASP A 244 -29.38 -13.97 5.61
N HIS A 245 -28.08 -13.88 5.32
CA HIS A 245 -27.06 -13.69 6.35
C HIS A 245 -27.18 -12.33 7.05
N MET A 246 -27.44 -11.26 6.32
CA MET A 246 -27.66 -9.92 6.88
C MET A 246 -28.92 -9.86 7.74
N ASP A 247 -30.00 -10.54 7.33
CA ASP A 247 -31.22 -10.64 8.13
C ASP A 247 -31.00 -11.47 9.42
N ALA A 248 -30.18 -12.53 9.35
CA ALA A 248 -29.78 -13.28 10.54
C ALA A 248 -28.91 -12.45 11.48
N LEU A 249 -27.95 -11.70 10.94
CA LEU A 249 -27.08 -10.81 11.69
C LEU A 249 -27.87 -9.69 12.37
N GLY A 250 -28.82 -9.08 11.66
CA GLY A 250 -29.73 -8.07 12.23
C GLY A 250 -30.49 -8.62 13.43
N ARG A 251 -31.10 -9.81 13.30
CA ARG A 251 -31.79 -10.48 14.42
C ARG A 251 -30.86 -10.81 15.59
N GLN A 252 -29.60 -11.15 15.33
CA GLN A 252 -28.62 -11.38 16.40
C GLN A 252 -28.24 -10.08 17.12
N LEU A 253 -28.08 -8.99 16.36
CA LEU A 253 -27.78 -7.68 16.90
C LEU A 253 -28.93 -7.19 17.79
N ASP A 254 -30.18 -7.32 17.33
CA ASP A 254 -31.37 -6.95 18.10
C ASP A 254 -31.39 -7.64 19.46
N ARG A 255 -31.18 -8.98 19.48
CA ARG A 255 -31.09 -9.76 20.72
C ARG A 255 -29.93 -9.33 21.61
N ALA A 256 -28.79 -8.95 21.03
CA ALA A 256 -27.65 -8.47 21.80
C ALA A 256 -27.99 -7.14 22.48
N THR A 257 -28.62 -6.20 21.77
CA THR A 257 -29.11 -4.93 22.37
C THR A 257 -30.14 -5.17 23.47
N GLU A 258 -31.10 -6.07 23.27
CA GLU A 258 -32.08 -6.42 24.29
C GLU A 258 -31.41 -7.06 25.52
N GLY A 259 -30.46 -7.96 25.31
CA GLY A 259 -29.68 -8.58 26.39
C GLY A 259 -28.82 -7.57 27.17
N VAL A 260 -28.28 -6.56 26.50
CA VAL A 260 -27.56 -5.45 27.14
C VAL A 260 -28.51 -4.60 27.98
N ALA A 261 -29.68 -4.22 27.45
CA ALA A 261 -30.68 -3.47 28.20
C ALA A 261 -31.18 -4.23 29.43
N GLN A 262 -31.40 -5.54 29.31
CA GLN A 262 -31.79 -6.39 30.43
C GLN A 262 -30.67 -6.50 31.48
N SER A 263 -29.42 -6.56 31.04
CA SER A 263 -28.24 -6.56 31.92
C SER A 263 -28.09 -5.23 32.66
N GLU A 264 -28.34 -4.10 32.00
CA GLU A 264 -28.37 -2.78 32.63
C GLU A 264 -29.43 -2.73 33.75
N SER A 265 -30.65 -3.18 33.45
CA SER A 265 -31.74 -3.25 34.43
C SER A 265 -31.39 -4.15 35.63
N SER A 266 -30.76 -5.31 35.36
CA SER A 266 -30.33 -6.24 36.41
C SER A 266 -29.23 -5.64 37.29
N LEU A 267 -28.27 -4.92 36.70
CA LEU A 267 -27.22 -4.22 37.46
C LEU A 267 -27.78 -3.08 38.31
N GLN A 268 -28.78 -2.35 37.81
CA GLN A 268 -29.48 -1.33 38.59
C GLN A 268 -30.22 -1.96 39.78
N ALA A 269 -30.94 -3.06 39.56
CA ALA A 269 -31.62 -3.80 40.62
C ALA A 269 -30.65 -4.32 41.68
N LEU A 270 -29.52 -4.92 41.26
CA LEU A 270 -28.46 -5.37 42.17
C LEU A 270 -27.87 -4.23 42.99
N THR A 271 -27.63 -3.07 42.36
CA THR A 271 -27.11 -1.88 43.05
C THR A 271 -28.11 -1.38 44.10
N GLN A 272 -29.41 -1.38 43.78
CA GLN A 272 -30.45 -0.98 44.72
C GLN A 272 -30.59 -1.98 45.88
N GLN A 273 -30.54 -3.28 45.59
CA GLN A 273 -30.55 -4.34 46.59
C GLN A 273 -29.34 -4.20 47.55
N ALA A 274 -28.15 -3.95 47.00
CA ALA A 274 -26.94 -3.73 47.80
C ALA A 274 -27.09 -2.53 48.75
N ARG A 275 -27.68 -1.43 48.28
CA ARG A 275 -27.98 -0.26 49.14
C ARG A 275 -28.98 -0.59 50.25
N GLN A 276 -30.03 -1.37 49.95
CA GLN A 276 -30.99 -1.81 50.96
C GLN A 276 -30.32 -2.69 52.02
N ILE A 277 -29.46 -3.63 51.61
CA ILE A 277 -28.68 -4.46 52.54
C ILE A 277 -27.81 -3.57 53.45
N SER A 278 -27.11 -2.57 52.89
CA SER A 278 -26.33 -1.64 53.70
C SER A 278 -27.19 -0.84 54.69
N SER A 279 -28.39 -0.41 54.29
CA SER A 279 -29.33 0.27 55.19
C SER A 279 -29.78 -0.65 56.33
N HIS A 280 -30.18 -1.88 56.01
CA HIS A 280 -30.60 -2.86 57.01
C HIS A 280 -29.47 -3.21 57.98
N MET A 281 -28.22 -3.25 57.51
CA MET A 281 -27.06 -3.45 58.40
C MET A 281 -26.90 -2.29 59.39
N ALA A 282 -27.11 -1.04 58.96
CA ALA A 282 -27.07 0.12 59.86
C ALA A 282 -28.23 0.13 60.88
N ASP A 283 -29.43 -0.24 60.45
CA ASP A 283 -30.59 -0.40 61.34
C ASP A 283 -30.35 -1.52 62.36
N GLN A 284 -29.78 -2.64 61.92
CA GLN A 284 -29.46 -3.77 62.77
C GLN A 284 -28.35 -3.43 63.77
N GLU A 285 -27.34 -2.64 63.39
CA GLU A 285 -26.34 -2.10 64.31
C GLU A 285 -27.00 -1.23 65.38
N THR A 286 -27.91 -0.35 64.98
CA THR A 286 -28.67 0.51 65.90
C THR A 286 -29.52 -0.31 66.87
N ALA A 287 -30.21 -1.34 66.38
CA ALA A 287 -30.99 -2.26 67.22
C ALA A 287 -30.09 -3.04 68.21
N MET A 288 -28.92 -3.52 67.76
CA MET A 288 -27.95 -4.20 68.61
C MET A 288 -27.39 -3.27 69.69
N GLN A 289 -27.15 -1.99 69.39
CA GLN A 289 -26.76 -0.99 70.38
C GLN A 289 -27.88 -0.74 71.41
N GLY A 290 -29.14 -0.65 70.94
CA GLY A 290 -30.32 -0.54 71.81
C GLY A 290 -30.47 -1.73 72.74
N LEU A 291 -30.38 -2.96 72.22
CA LEU A 291 -30.47 -4.18 73.02
C LEU A 291 -29.34 -4.27 74.05
N ARG A 292 -28.09 -3.91 73.68
CA ARG A 292 -26.98 -3.84 74.63
C ARG A 292 -27.26 -2.86 75.77
N ARG A 293 -27.86 -1.72 75.47
CA ARG A 293 -28.25 -0.74 76.49
C ARG A 293 -29.33 -1.29 77.40
N GLU A 294 -30.35 -1.94 76.85
CA GLU A 294 -31.42 -2.57 77.62
C GLU A 294 -30.89 -3.69 78.53
N THR A 295 -29.93 -4.49 78.05
CA THR A 295 -29.25 -5.49 78.88
C THR A 295 -28.51 -4.84 80.07
N LEU A 296 -27.80 -3.73 79.85
CA LEU A 296 -27.14 -2.99 80.94
C LEU A 296 -28.14 -2.40 81.94
N GLU A 297 -29.28 -1.89 81.46
CA GLU A 297 -30.36 -1.40 82.32
C GLU A 297 -30.99 -2.55 83.13
N LEU A 298 -31.21 -3.72 82.52
CA LEU A 298 -31.69 -4.93 83.21
C LEU A 298 -30.70 -5.42 84.26
N GLU A 299 -29.40 -5.47 83.95
CA GLU A 299 -28.35 -5.80 84.92
C GLU A 299 -28.36 -4.83 86.10
N SER A 300 -28.53 -3.53 85.84
CA SER A 300 -28.67 -2.51 86.88
C SER A 300 -29.92 -2.71 87.73
N VAL A 301 -31.07 -3.00 87.12
CA VAL A 301 -32.33 -3.27 87.84
C VAL A 301 -32.19 -4.53 88.69
N LEU A 302 -31.63 -5.61 88.15
CA LEU A 302 -31.37 -6.84 88.90
C LEU A 302 -30.41 -6.59 90.08
N GLY A 303 -29.39 -5.75 89.90
CA GLY A 303 -28.53 -5.27 90.99
C GLY A 303 -29.31 -4.56 92.08
N SER A 304 -30.20 -3.64 91.71
CA SER A 304 -31.05 -2.93 92.68
C SER A 304 -32.02 -3.84 93.44
N ILE A 305 -32.52 -4.91 92.79
CA ILE A 305 -33.36 -5.93 93.42
C ILE A 305 -32.52 -6.79 94.38
N ALA A 306 -31.28 -7.12 94.00
CA ALA A 306 -30.35 -7.81 94.90
C ALA A 306 -30.06 -6.97 96.16
N ASP A 307 -29.79 -5.67 96.00
CA ASP A 307 -29.62 -4.73 97.11
C ASP A 307 -30.89 -4.63 97.98
N LEU A 308 -32.08 -4.59 97.36
CA LEU A 308 -33.35 -4.58 98.08
C LEU A 308 -33.55 -5.86 98.89
N ARG A 309 -33.21 -7.02 98.33
CA ARG A 309 -33.25 -8.31 99.03
C ARG A 309 -32.31 -8.30 100.24
N GLU A 310 -31.10 -7.78 100.08
CA GLU A 310 -30.12 -7.69 101.17
C GLU A 310 -30.61 -6.77 102.29
N ARG A 311 -31.10 -5.57 101.96
CA ARG A 311 -31.71 -4.65 102.93
C ARG A 311 -32.96 -5.23 103.59
N ALA A 312 -33.78 -5.98 102.86
CA ALA A 312 -34.93 -6.67 103.43
C ALA A 312 -34.50 -7.78 104.40
N GLN A 313 -33.46 -8.55 104.05
CA GLN A 313 -32.87 -9.57 104.91
C GLN A 313 -32.34 -8.98 106.23
N GLU A 314 -31.86 -7.74 106.23
CA GLU A 314 -31.47 -7.01 107.46
C GLU A 314 -32.67 -6.40 108.20
N ALA A 315 -33.65 -5.85 107.49
CA ALA A 315 -34.79 -5.16 108.07
C ALA A 315 -35.78 -6.11 108.76
N PHE A 316 -36.01 -7.32 108.22
CA PHE A 316 -36.94 -8.28 108.82
C PHE A 316 -36.54 -8.70 110.25
N PRO A 317 -35.27 -9.09 110.54
CA PRO A 317 -34.80 -9.32 111.89
C PRO A 317 -34.89 -8.08 112.79
N ALA A 318 -34.62 -6.88 112.25
CA ALA A 318 -34.72 -5.63 113.02
C ALA A 318 -36.18 -5.32 113.42
N ILE A 319 -37.13 -5.60 112.53
CA ILE A 319 -38.57 -5.50 112.81
C ILE A 319 -38.99 -6.56 113.83
N ASP A 320 -38.57 -7.83 113.68
CA ASP A 320 -38.85 -8.90 114.65
C ASP A 320 -38.32 -8.55 116.05
N THR A 321 -37.10 -8.03 116.12
CA THR A 321 -36.49 -7.58 117.38
C THR A 321 -37.29 -6.43 117.99
N ARG A 322 -37.64 -5.41 117.21
CA ARG A 322 -38.47 -4.29 117.69
C ARG A 322 -39.87 -4.72 118.12
N LEU A 323 -40.49 -5.65 117.41
CA LEU A 323 -41.79 -6.22 117.78
C LEU A 323 -41.68 -7.00 119.09
N LYS A 324 -40.63 -7.81 119.29
CA LYS A 324 -40.35 -8.45 120.58
C LYS A 324 -40.19 -7.43 121.70
N THR A 325 -39.38 -6.39 121.50
CA THR A 325 -39.21 -5.33 122.50
C THR A 325 -40.52 -4.58 122.79
N MET A 326 -41.36 -4.35 121.77
CA MET A 326 -42.68 -3.74 121.95
C MET A 326 -43.64 -4.67 122.71
N LEU A 327 -43.65 -5.97 122.41
CA LEU A 327 -44.44 -6.95 123.15
C LEU A 327 -43.98 -7.02 124.61
N GLU A 328 -42.67 -7.07 124.87
CA GLU A 328 -42.11 -7.04 126.23
C GLU A 328 -42.49 -5.75 126.96
N SER A 329 -42.50 -4.58 126.28
CA SER A 329 -42.92 -3.33 126.90
C SER A 329 -44.42 -3.30 127.21
N ILE A 330 -45.26 -3.87 126.33
CA ILE A 330 -46.71 -3.99 126.56
C ILE A 330 -46.98 -4.97 127.70
N GLU A 331 -46.30 -6.11 127.73
CA GLU A 331 -46.37 -7.09 128.82
C GLU A 331 -45.96 -6.44 130.15
N GLY A 332 -44.84 -5.70 130.16
CA GLY A 332 -44.41 -4.90 131.31
C GLY A 332 -45.45 -3.86 131.73
N ALA A 333 -46.06 -3.14 130.79
CA ALA A 333 -47.11 -2.16 131.09
C ALA A 333 -48.38 -2.82 131.67
N VAL A 334 -48.79 -3.97 131.15
CA VAL A 334 -49.94 -4.74 131.63
C VAL A 334 -49.69 -5.30 133.03
N LEU A 335 -48.49 -5.83 133.30
CA LEU A 335 -48.10 -6.28 134.65
C LEU A 335 -48.06 -5.11 135.65
N THR A 336 -47.60 -3.93 135.21
CA THR A 336 -47.60 -2.72 136.04
C THR A 336 -49.02 -2.25 136.35
N ALA A 337 -49.93 -2.30 135.36
CA ALA A 337 -51.34 -1.98 135.53
C ALA A 337 -52.07 -2.98 136.46
N LEU A 338 -51.80 -4.28 136.34
CA LEU A 338 -52.32 -5.32 137.24
C LEU A 338 -51.89 -5.08 138.69
N ASN A 339 -50.62 -4.74 138.92
CA ASN A 339 -50.12 -4.39 140.25
C ASN A 339 -50.76 -3.10 140.82
N ALA A 340 -51.02 -2.10 139.97
CA ALA A 340 -51.73 -0.88 140.37
C ALA A 340 -53.20 -1.18 140.76
N GLN A 341 -53.86 -2.08 140.02
CA GLN A 341 -55.24 -2.52 140.31
C GLN A 341 -55.34 -3.30 141.63
N GLN A 342 -54.35 -4.14 141.94
CA GLN A 342 -54.29 -4.85 143.22
C GLN A 342 -54.09 -3.90 144.41
N ARG A 343 -53.30 -2.83 144.26
CA ARG A 343 -53.16 -1.78 145.28
C ARG A 343 -54.44 -0.97 145.50
N LEU A 344 -55.21 -0.69 144.45
CA LEU A 344 -56.50 -0.01 144.57
C LEU A 344 -57.56 -0.87 145.28
N ASN A 345 -57.55 -2.19 145.08
CA ASN A 345 -58.46 -3.09 145.78
C ASN A 345 -58.13 -3.20 147.29
N GLN A 346 -56.86 -3.14 147.69
CA GLN A 346 -56.46 -3.16 149.10
C GLN A 346 -56.90 -1.90 149.88
N LEU A 347 -57.01 -0.74 149.22
CA LEU A 347 -57.48 0.51 149.84
C LEU A 347 -59.02 0.59 149.97
N SER A 348 -59.78 -0.27 149.27
CA SER A 348 -61.25 -0.28 149.33
C SER A 348 -61.83 -1.17 150.45
N GLY A 349 -61.00 -1.97 151.13
CA GLY A 349 -61.43 -2.94 152.15
C GLY A 349 -61.49 -2.43 153.59
N GLU A 350 -60.96 -1.23 153.90
CA GLU A 350 -60.76 -0.76 155.29
C GLU A 350 -61.76 0.32 155.78
N ALA A 351 -62.79 0.68 155.01
CA ALA A 351 -63.63 1.86 155.32
C ALA A 351 -65.16 1.63 155.31
N ARG A 352 -65.66 0.53 155.88
CA ARG A 352 -67.10 0.35 156.21
C ARG A 352 -67.34 -0.49 157.47
N HIS A 353 -67.18 0.11 158.65
CA HIS A 353 -68.07 -0.11 159.80
C HIS A 353 -67.93 1.06 160.79
N HIS A 354 -69.07 1.67 161.15
CA HIS A 354 -69.30 2.70 162.18
C HIS A 354 -68.82 4.15 161.88
N THR A 355 -69.64 5.20 161.92
CA THR A 355 -71.08 5.42 162.15
C THR A 355 -71.42 6.84 161.66
N GLU A 356 -72.54 7.04 160.96
CA GLU A 356 -73.20 8.35 160.75
C GLU A 356 -73.89 8.84 162.07
N PRO A 357 -74.49 10.04 162.22
CA PRO A 357 -74.82 11.07 161.20
C PRO A 357 -74.53 12.54 161.61
N HIS A 358 -74.57 13.48 160.65
CA HIS A 358 -75.53 14.62 160.61
C HIS A 358 -75.15 15.70 159.57
N LEU A 359 -76.15 16.09 158.76
CA LEU A 359 -76.49 17.43 158.22
C LEU A 359 -75.39 18.25 157.48
N ASP A 360 -75.61 19.02 156.42
CA ASP A 360 -76.75 19.38 155.59
C ASP A 360 -76.22 20.30 154.45
N LEU A 361 -77.05 20.51 153.43
CA LEU A 361 -77.15 21.72 152.59
C LEU A 361 -76.02 22.13 151.61
N VAL A 362 -76.46 22.18 150.33
CA VAL A 362 -76.31 23.29 149.35
C VAL A 362 -74.90 23.49 148.77
N GLY A 363 -74.65 23.47 147.47
CA GLY A 363 -75.48 23.82 146.32
C GLY A 363 -74.69 24.82 145.45
N ARG A 364 -75.06 24.89 144.17
CA ARG A 364 -74.54 25.81 143.12
C ARG A 364 -73.11 25.53 142.63
N ALA A 365 -72.70 25.88 141.42
CA ALA A 365 -73.32 26.23 140.15
C ALA A 365 -72.14 26.62 139.24
N ARG A 366 -72.35 26.48 137.93
CA ARG A 366 -71.84 27.35 136.85
C ARG A 366 -70.36 27.30 136.44
N ALA A 367 -70.28 27.32 135.10
CA ALA A 367 -69.35 28.02 134.20
C ALA A 367 -68.01 27.36 133.92
#